data_AF-A0A947J1W2-F1
#
_entry.id   AF-A0A947J1W2-F1
#
_cell.length_a   1.000
_cell.length_b   1.000
_cell.length_c   1.000
_cell.angle_alpha   90.00
_cell.angle_beta   90.00
_cell.angle_gamma   90.00
#
_symmetry.space_group_name_H-M   'P 1'
#
loop_
_entity.id
_entity.type
_entity.pdbx_description
1 polymer ?
#
loop_
_entity_poly.entity_id
_entity_poly.type
_entity_poly.pdbx_seq_one_letter_code
_entity_poly.pdbx_strand_id
1 'polypeptide(L)' 'MNWNSWSEFFHMGGYGLYVWGSYAVTFALIVGEVLLLRVRRKQALKMALRTVKYGKVENNEIAT' A
#
# COMPACT_ATOMS: atom_id res chain seq x y z
N MET A 1 -36.09 12.60 -15.32
CA MET A 1 -35.33 12.62 -16.58
C MET A 1 -34.19 11.63 -16.45
N ASN A 2 -34.09 10.73 -17.42
CA ASN A 2 -33.46 9.42 -17.31
C ASN A 2 -31.94 9.53 -17.27
N TRP A 3 -31.34 9.14 -16.15
CA TRP A 3 -29.91 8.81 -16.08
C TRP A 3 -29.68 7.54 -16.89
N ASN A 4 -29.44 7.71 -18.20
CA ASN A 4 -29.69 6.63 -19.15
C ASN A 4 -28.52 5.66 -19.34
N SER A 5 -27.32 5.94 -18.82
CA SER A 5 -26.24 4.95 -18.77
C SER A 5 -24.96 5.47 -18.12
N TRP A 6 -24.29 4.60 -17.35
CA TRP A 6 -22.86 4.76 -17.03
C TRP A 6 -21.99 4.88 -18.28
N SER A 7 -22.43 4.29 -19.40
CA SER A 7 -21.83 4.41 -20.73
C SER A 7 -21.63 5.87 -21.19
N GLU A 8 -22.62 6.76 -20.99
CA GLU A 8 -22.51 8.17 -21.37
C GLU A 8 -21.40 8.90 -20.60
N PHE A 9 -21.14 8.54 -19.34
CA PHE A 9 -20.10 9.15 -18.52
C PHE A 9 -18.68 8.77 -18.99
N PHE A 10 -18.49 7.54 -19.47
CA PHE A 10 -17.24 7.12 -20.10
C PHE A 10 -17.11 7.67 -21.53
N HIS A 11 -18.24 7.81 -22.24
CA HIS A 11 -18.34 8.35 -23.60
C HIS A 11 -18.72 9.84 -23.67
N MET A 12 -18.43 10.63 -22.62
CA MET A 12 -18.56 12.10 -22.63
C MET A 12 -17.48 12.72 -23.52
N GLY A 13 -17.60 12.56 -24.84
CA GLY A 13 -16.88 13.34 -25.86
C GLY A 13 -15.34 13.39 -25.74
N GLY A 14 -14.70 12.39 -25.13
CA GLY A 14 -13.24 12.32 -24.96
C GLY A 14 -12.70 12.73 -23.58
N TYR A 15 -13.52 13.29 -22.68
CA TYR A 15 -13.06 13.75 -21.36
C TYR A 15 -13.03 12.65 -20.29
N GLY A 16 -13.81 11.58 -20.45
CA GLY A 16 -13.85 10.46 -19.50
C GLY A 16 -12.48 9.80 -19.31
N LEU A 17 -11.69 9.67 -20.37
CA LEU A 17 -10.33 9.12 -20.32
C LEU A 17 -9.39 9.94 -19.43
N TYR A 18 -9.51 11.26 -19.43
CA TYR A 18 -8.68 12.13 -18.59
C TYR A 18 -9.05 11.98 -17.11
N VAL A 19 -10.34 11.98 -16.78
CA VAL A 19 -10.80 11.85 -15.40
C VAL A 19 -10.39 10.49 -14.85
N TRP A 20 -10.78 9.41 -15.53
CA TRP A 20 -10.44 8.05 -15.09
C TRP A 20 -8.94 7.77 -15.13
N GLY A 21 -8.22 8.32 -16.10
CA GLY A 21 -6.76 8.26 -16.16
C GLY A 21 -6.10 8.94 -14.96
N SER A 22 -6.51 10.15 -14.59
CA SER A 22 -6.00 10.83 -13.39
C SER A 22 -6.31 10.04 -12.12
N TYR A 23 -7.53 9.53 -11.96
CA TYR A 23 -7.89 8.67 -10.82
C TYR A 23 -7.05 7.39 -10.77
N ALA A 24 -6.82 6.73 -11.92
CA ALA A 24 -5.99 5.54 -12.00
C ALA A 24 -4.53 5.84 -11.64
N VAL A 25 -3.97 6.96 -12.11
CA VAL A 25 -2.61 7.39 -11.76
C VAL A 25 -2.50 7.68 -10.27
N THR A 26 -3.43 8.44 -9.69
CA THR A 26 -3.44 8.73 -8.25
C THR A 26 -3.56 7.43 -7.44
N PHE A 27 -4.45 6.52 -7.84
CA PHE A 27 -4.59 5.23 -7.17
C PHE A 27 -3.31 4.39 -7.26
N ALA A 28 -2.66 4.36 -8.43
CA ALA A 28 -1.39 3.66 -8.62
C ALA A 28 -0.28 4.23 -7.73
N LEU A 29 -0.20 5.56 -7.58
CA LEU A 29 0.76 6.21 -6.68
C LEU A 29 0.50 5.85 -5.22
N ILE A 30 -0.76 5.88 -4.77
CA ILE A 30 -1.13 5.49 -3.40
C ILE A 30 -0.78 4.03 -3.14
N VAL A 31 -1.12 3.13 -4.07
CA VAL A 31 -0.78 1.70 -3.95
C VAL A 31 0.74 1.51 -3.92
N GLY A 32 1.47 2.23 -4.79
CA GLY A 32 2.93 2.23 -4.82
C GLY A 32 3.55 2.62 -3.48
N GLU A 33 3.09 3.74 -2.90
CA GLU A 33 3.51 4.20 -1.58
C GLU A 33 3.19 3.16 -0.50
N VAL A 34 1.97 2.62 -0.46
CA VAL A 34 1.58 1.60 0.52
C VAL A 34 2.44 0.34 0.40
N LEU A 35 2.78 -0.09 -0.82
CA LEU A 35 3.66 -1.23 -1.04
C LEU A 35 5.08 -0.92 -0.54
N LEU A 36 5.63 0.25 -0.85
CA LEU A 36 6.93 0.70 -0.35
C LEU A 36 6.96 0.74 1.18
N LEU A 37 5.95 1.36 1.79
CA LEU A 37 5.75 1.43 3.23
C LEU A 37 5.64 0.03 3.85
N ARG A 38 4.93 -0.90 3.22
CA ARG A 38 4.85 -2.29 3.69
C ARG A 38 6.20 -3.00 3.63
N VAL A 39 6.98 -2.80 2.58
CA VAL A 39 8.33 -3.38 2.46
C VAL A 39 9.23 -2.82 3.56
N ARG A 40 9.23 -1.50 3.78
CA ARG A 40 10.01 -0.85 4.84
C ARG A 40 9.58 -1.30 6.24
N ARG A 41 8.26 -1.44 6.48
CA ARG A 41 7.72 -1.98 7.74
C ARG A 41 8.17 -3.40 7.99
N LYS A 42 8.18 -4.27 6.98
CA LYS A 42 8.69 -5.65 7.12
C LYS A 42 10.17 -5.67 7.49
N GLN A 43 10.98 -4.78 6.93
CA GLN A 43 12.40 -4.66 7.25
C GLN A 43 12.62 -4.19 8.70
N ALA A 44 11.90 -3.15 9.13
CA ALA A 44 11.98 -2.63 10.50
C ALA A 44 11.53 -3.68 11.53
N LEU A 45 10.43 -4.40 11.28
CA LEU A 45 9.96 -5.48 12.14
C LEU A 45 10.98 -6.62 12.24
N LYS A 46 11.62 -6.98 11.13
CA LYS A 46 12.65 -8.03 11.11
C LYS A 46 13.87 -7.65 11.96
N MET A 47 14.23 -6.36 12.00
CA MET A 47 15.30 -5.88 12.89
C MET A 47 14.87 -5.90 14.36
N ALA A 48 13.66 -5.42 14.68
CA ALA A 48 13.14 -5.45 16.05
C ALA A 48 13.00 -6.88 16.61
N LEU A 49 12.59 -7.84 15.78
CA LEU A 49 12.51 -9.25 16.21
C LEU A 49 13.89 -9.87 16.47
N ARG A 50 14.94 -9.41 15.77
CA ARG A 50 16.31 -9.88 16.02
C ARG A 50 16.81 -9.44 17.38
N THR A 51 16.64 -8.17 17.74
CA THR A 51 17.09 -7.66 19.05
C THR A 51 16.36 -8.34 20.21
N VAL A 52 15.05 -8.55 20.09
CA VAL A 52 14.27 -9.31 21.09
C VAL A 52 14.75 -10.76 21.20
N LYS A 53 15.10 -11.39 20.07
CA LYS A 53 15.61 -12.76 20.07
C LYS A 53 16.98 -12.87 20.76
N TYR A 54 17.90 -11.95 20.48
CA TYR A 54 19.23 -11.95 21.12
C TYR A 54 19.15 -11.69 22.63
N GLY A 55 18.34 -10.72 23.07
CA GLY A 55 18.14 -10.46 24.50
C GLY A 55 17.49 -11.62 25.25
N LYS A 56 16.75 -12.49 24.57
CA LYS A 56 16.17 -13.69 25.17
C LYS A 56 17.16 -14.86 25.28
N VAL A 57 18.13 -14.96 24.39
CA VAL A 57 19.16 -16.02 24.42
C VAL A 57 20.15 -15.75 25.55
N GLU A 58 20.66 -14.51 25.66
CA GLU A 58 21.59 -14.11 26.72
C GLU A 58 20.99 -14.29 28.13
N ASN A 59 19.74 -13.87 28.31
CA ASN A 59 19.04 -14.00 29.60
C ASN A 59 18.77 -15.47 29.99
N ASN A 60 18.67 -16.37 29.00
CA ASN A 60 18.50 -17.80 29.24
C ASN A 60 19.84 -18.50 29.57
N GLU A 61 20.97 -17.99 29.06
CA GLU A 61 22.30 -18.50 29.38
C GLU A 61 22.78 -18.07 30.77
N ILE A 62 22.35 -16.90 31.26
CA ILE A 62 22.69 -16.41 32.61
C ILE A 62 21.83 -17.08 33.70
N ALA A 63 20.68 -17.64 33.34
CA ALA A 63 19.74 -18.29 34.26
C ALA A 63 19.99 -19.81 34.46
N THR A 64 21.01 -20.39 33.81
CA THR A 64 21.42 -21.80 33.95
C THR A 64 22.74 -21.87 34.70
#